data_AF-A0A4P9ZRB8-F1
#
_entry.id   AF-A0A4P9ZRB8-F1
#
_cell.length_a   1.000
_cell.length_b   1.000
_cell.length_c   1.000
_cell.angle_alpha   90.00
_cell.angle_beta   90.00
_cell.angle_gamma   90.00
#
_symmetry.space_group_name_H-M   'P 1'
#
loop_
_entity.id
_entity.type
_entity.pdbx_description
1 polymer ?
#
loop_
_entity_poly.entity_id
_entity_poly.type
_entity_poly.pdbx_seq_one_letter_code
_entity_poly.pdbx_strand_id
1 'polypeptide(L)' 'VKITNLDPAASAEDLRTSFKKFGHIVKCSLVYARNGQPSGDAEITYEKWGSANAAINAMDGITADGRKLSVRL' A
#
# COMPACT_ATOMS: atom_id res chain seq x y z
N VAL A 1 -2.78 -5.41 -5.37
CA VAL A 1 -1.60 -5.09 -4.53
C VAL A 1 -2.08 -4.82 -3.14
N LYS A 2 -1.85 -5.77 -2.25
CA LYS A 2 -2.15 -5.67 -0.83
C LYS A 2 -0.89 -5.25 -0.08
N ILE A 3 -1.03 -4.24 0.76
CA ILE A 3 0.02 -3.75 1.65
C ILE A 3 -0.41 -4.12 3.07
N THR A 4 0.50 -4.71 3.85
CA THR A 4 0.27 -5.02 5.26
C THR A 4 1.41 -4.47 6.12
N ASN A 5 1.16 -4.35 7.42
CA ASN A 5 2.08 -3.76 8.39
C ASN A 5 2.37 -2.26 8.13
N LEU A 6 1.37 -1.54 7.62
CA LEU A 6 1.40 -0.09 7.46
C LEU A 6 1.31 0.64 8.80
N ASP A 7 1.81 1.87 8.80
CA ASP A 7 1.62 2.74 9.94
C ASP A 7 0.14 3.14 10.12
N PRO A 8 -0.43 3.15 11.34
CA PRO A 8 -1.79 3.60 11.56
C PRO A 8 -1.99 5.10 11.28
N ALA A 9 -0.93 5.90 11.15
CA ALA A 9 -1.04 7.25 10.62
C ALA A 9 -1.08 7.28 9.08
N ALA A 10 -0.77 6.17 8.40
CA ALA A 10 -0.77 6.11 6.95
C ALA A 10 -2.18 6.28 6.37
N SER A 11 -2.30 7.23 5.45
CA SER A 11 -3.55 7.57 4.79
C SER A 11 -3.57 7.03 3.35
N ALA A 12 -4.78 6.83 2.80
CA ALA A 12 -4.94 6.35 1.43
C ALA A 12 -4.26 7.30 0.42
N GLU A 13 -4.24 8.59 0.70
CA GLU A 13 -3.57 9.61 -0.11
C GLU A 13 -2.04 9.49 -0.08
N ASP A 14 -1.48 9.14 1.07
CA ASP A 14 -0.04 8.95 1.26
C ASP A 14 0.44 7.72 0.49
N LEU A 15 -0.31 6.63 0.63
CA LEU A 15 -0.17 5.44 -0.21
C LEU A 15 -0.30 5.79 -1.68
N ARG A 16 -1.36 6.49 -2.09
CA ARG A 16 -1.56 6.85 -3.50
C ARG A 16 -0.38 7.64 -4.05
N THR A 17 0.16 8.58 -3.28
CA THR A 17 1.32 9.38 -3.68
C THR A 17 2.60 8.57 -3.78
N SER A 18 2.86 7.71 -2.79
CA SER A 18 4.01 6.82 -2.75
C SER A 18 3.97 5.75 -3.85
N PHE A 19 2.78 5.26 -4.18
CA PHE A 19 2.60 4.18 -5.14
C PHE A 19 2.36 4.68 -6.58
N LYS A 20 1.93 5.93 -6.80
CA LYS A 20 1.74 6.47 -8.17
C LYS A 20 3.04 6.51 -8.98
N LYS A 21 4.21 6.50 -8.32
CA LYS A 21 5.52 6.49 -9.00
C LYS A 21 5.74 5.21 -9.83
N PHE A 22 5.05 4.12 -9.48
CA PHE A 22 5.16 2.84 -10.19
C PHE A 22 4.15 2.71 -11.35
N GLY A 23 3.07 3.49 -11.31
CA GLY A 23 2.08 3.52 -12.38
C GLY A 23 0.74 4.09 -11.97
N HIS A 24 -0.22 3.99 -12.89
CA HIS A 24 -1.56 4.53 -12.71
C HIS A 24 -2.39 3.68 -11.74
N ILE A 25 -2.78 4.29 -10.62
CA ILE A 25 -3.61 3.68 -9.59
C ILE A 25 -5.08 3.89 -9.98
N VAL A 26 -5.79 2.79 -10.19
CA VAL A 26 -7.24 2.78 -10.46
C VAL A 26 -8.02 2.93 -9.17
N LYS A 27 -7.56 2.27 -8.10
CA LYS A 27 -8.23 2.28 -6.80
C LYS A 27 -7.23 2.17 -5.67
N CYS A 28 -7.46 2.92 -4.59
CA CYS A 28 -6.76 2.76 -3.33
C CYS A 28 -7.81 2.71 -2.20
N SER A 29 -7.71 1.72 -1.33
CA SER A 29 -8.64 1.53 -0.20
C SER A 29 -7.86 1.07 1.02
N LEU A 30 -8.02 1.79 2.13
CA LEU A 30 -7.47 1.39 3.42
C LEU A 30 -8.40 0.39 4.10
N VAL A 31 -7.82 -0.58 4.78
CA VAL A 31 -8.56 -1.52 5.61
C VAL A 31 -8.57 -0.98 7.03
N TYR A 32 -9.77 -0.73 7.53
CA TYR A 32 -10.01 -0.32 8.91
C TYR A 32 -10.55 -1.50 9.69
N ALA A 33 -10.08 -1.66 10.92
CA ALA A 33 -10.62 -2.62 11.86
C ALA A 33 -11.97 -2.12 12.43
N ARG A 34 -12.74 -3.00 13.09
CA ARG A 34 -14.11 -2.68 13.59
C ARG A 34 -14.17 -1.50 14.56
N ASN A 35 -13.06 -1.20 15.21
CA ASN A 35 -12.85 -0.09 16.13
C ASN A 35 -12.58 1.25 15.41
N GLY A 36 -12.66 1.29 14.08
CA GLY A 36 -12.39 2.50 13.29
C GLY A 36 -10.90 2.85 13.19
N GLN A 37 -10.03 2.03 13.77
CA GLN A 37 -8.59 2.21 13.69
C GLN A 37 -8.07 1.51 12.43
N PRO A 38 -7.09 2.10 11.71
CA PRO A 38 -6.47 1.44 10.58
C PRO A 38 -5.87 0.10 11.02
N SER A 39 -6.22 -0.96 10.30
CA SER A 39 -5.74 -2.32 10.57
C SER A 39 -4.25 -2.46 10.29
N GLY A 40 -3.63 -1.46 9.66
CA GLY A 40 -2.30 -1.55 9.08
C GLY A 40 -2.29 -2.28 7.74
N ASP A 41 -3.47 -2.46 7.13
CA ASP A 41 -3.61 -3.09 5.82
C ASP A 41 -4.24 -2.12 4.81
N ALA A 42 -3.84 -2.25 3.55
CA ALA A 42 -4.36 -1.45 2.44
C ALA A 42 -4.40 -2.27 1.16
N GLU A 43 -5.27 -1.87 0.24
CA GLU A 43 -5.40 -2.43 -1.09
C GLU A 43 -5.26 -1.35 -2.15
N ILE A 44 -4.42 -1.62 -3.14
CA ILE A 44 -4.19 -0.78 -4.30
C ILE A 44 -4.40 -1.63 -5.56
N THR A 45 -5.26 -1.11 -6.44
CA THR A 45 -5.52 -1.64 -7.78
C THR A 45 -4.82 -0.74 -8.78
N TYR A 46 -3.94 -1.34 -9.58
CA TYR A 46 -3.30 -0.67 -10.71
C TYR A 46 -4.03 -0.99 -12.01
N GLU A 47 -3.90 -0.08 -12.98
CA GLU A 47 -4.40 -0.31 -14.34
C GLU A 47 -3.62 -1.43 -15.04
N LYS A 48 -2.30 -1.46 -14.81
CA LYS A 48 -1.38 -2.41 -15.45
C LYS A 48 -0.79 -3.37 -14.43
N TRP A 49 -0.74 -4.65 -14.81
CA TRP A 49 -0.09 -5.68 -14.01
C TRP A 49 1.42 -5.41 -13.81
N GLY A 50 2.10 -4.86 -14.83
CA GLY A 50 3.51 -4.47 -14.72
C GLY A 50 3.76 -3.43 -13.62
N SER A 51 2.86 -2.45 -13.46
CA SER A 51 2.95 -1.44 -12.39
C SER A 51 2.74 -2.05 -11.00
N ALA A 52 1.81 -2.98 -10.88
CA ALA A 52 1.58 -3.72 -9.64
C ALA A 52 2.83 -4.52 -9.23
N ASN A 53 3.45 -5.24 -10.17
CA ASN A 53 4.64 -6.04 -9.90
C ASN A 53 5.87 -5.17 -9.56
N ALA A 54 6.04 -4.03 -10.24
CA ALA A 54 7.10 -3.07 -9.93
C ALA A 54 6.94 -2.48 -8.53
N ALA A 55 5.71 -2.11 -8.14
CA ALA A 55 5.42 -1.62 -6.80
C ALA A 55 5.72 -2.67 -5.73
N ILE A 56 5.37 -3.94 -5.96
CA ILE A 56 5.68 -5.04 -5.04
C ILE A 56 7.19 -5.19 -4.90
N ASN A 57 7.95 -5.29 -6.00
CA ASN A 57 9.40 -5.50 -5.92
C ASN A 57 10.14 -4.33 -5.26
N ALA A 58 9.64 -3.11 -5.41
CA ALA A 58 10.27 -1.92 -4.84
C ALA A 58 9.86 -1.63 -3.40
N MET A 59 8.62 -1.97 -3.01
CA MET A 59 8.05 -1.63 -1.70
C MET A 59 7.98 -2.84 -0.75
N ASP A 60 8.07 -4.06 -1.24
CA ASP A 60 8.09 -5.24 -0.37
C ASP A 60 9.39 -5.29 0.44
N GLY A 61 9.26 -5.40 1.75
CA GLY A 61 10.39 -5.52 2.66
C GLY A 61 11.09 -4.20 2.98
N ILE A 62 10.64 -3.07 2.43
CA ILE A 62 11.18 -1.77 2.82
C ILE A 62 10.77 -1.44 4.25
N THR A 63 11.69 -0.82 4.99
CA THR A 63 11.38 -0.33 6.33
C THR A 63 10.91 1.12 6.21
N ALA A 64 9.62 1.34 6.41
CA ALA A 64 9.00 2.66 6.47
C ALA A 64 8.59 2.92 7.92
N ASP A 65 9.03 4.04 8.50
CA ASP A 65 8.72 4.43 9.88
C ASP A 65 9.09 3.36 10.94
N GLY A 66 10.22 2.67 10.73
CA GLY A 66 10.65 1.58 11.61
C GLY A 66 9.85 0.29 11.49
N ARG A 67 8.86 0.22 10.57
CA ARG A 67 8.06 -0.97 10.28
C ARG A 67 8.36 -1.51 8.89
N LYS A 68 8.44 -2.84 8.81
CA LYS A 68 8.72 -3.52 7.55
C LYS A 68 7.43 -3.69 6.77
N LEU A 69 7.28 -2.93 5.70
CA LEU A 69 6.11 -3.04 4.83
C LEU A 69 6.15 -4.39 4.10
N SER A 70 5.00 -5.06 4.07
CA SER A 70 4.84 -6.29 3.30
C SER A 70 3.90 -5.99 2.15
N VAL A 71 4.37 -6.18 0.92
CA VAL A 71 3.61 -5.87 -0.29
C VAL A 71 3.45 -7.14 -1.11
N ARG A 72 2.21 -7.52 -1.37
CA ARG A 72 1.83 -8.75 -2.06
C ARG A 72 0.76 -8.45 -3.12
N LEU A 73 0.55 -9.37 -4.06
CA LEU A 73 -0.43 -9.21 -5.13
C LEU A 73 -1.86 -9.33 -4.59
#